data_AF-A0A0A2TJA5-F1
#
_entry.id   AF-A0A0A2TJA5-F1
#
_cell.length_a   1.000
_cell.length_b   1.000
_cell.length_c   1.000
_cell.angle_alpha   90.00
_cell.angle_beta   90.00
_cell.angle_gamma   90.00
#
_symmetry.space_group_name_H-M   'P 1'
#
loop_
_entity.id
_entity.type
_entity.pdbx_description
1 polymer ?
#
loop_
_entity_poly.entity_id
_entity_poly.type
_entity_poly.pdbx_seq_one_letter_code
_entity_poly.pdbx_strand_id
1 'polypeptide(L)'
;MIRVMNKLVAYSIITRIESMRPQRGGNGANLYIINPSVTRNVSRGKEVKNVEVPTDSAPEMPDEPLSFKNINNKEFKESLQVEGSHLKNSYREFKKLVFCFIPEKHFFYRLYRSYKAQIKSLETIYAEETLHEVGIQALKAMFSAMKMKDVHNPVGYFSRVVKQKVDDLYFERLMELEESVNP
;
A
#
# COMPACT_ATOMS: atom_id res chain seq x y z
N MET A 1 14.28 0.59 17.42
CA MET A 1 14.75 -0.57 16.62
C MET A 1 15.65 -1.49 17.45
N ILE A 2 16.89 -1.10 17.79
CA ILE A 2 17.90 -1.93 18.50
C ILE A 2 17.34 -2.70 19.72
N ARG A 3 16.62 -2.04 20.63
CA ARG A 3 15.99 -2.66 21.82
C ARG A 3 15.12 -3.89 21.53
N VAL A 4 14.45 -3.94 20.38
CA VAL A 4 13.58 -5.07 19.98
C VAL A 4 14.41 -6.24 19.50
N MET A 5 15.44 -6.00 18.67
CA MET A 5 16.34 -7.04 18.19
C MET A 5 17.07 -7.73 19.36
N ASN A 6 17.54 -6.97 20.35
CA ASN A 6 18.17 -7.54 21.54
C ASN A 6 17.22 -8.46 22.33
N LYS A 7 15.92 -8.13 22.42
CA LYS A 7 14.91 -9.03 23.03
C LYS A 7 14.70 -10.30 22.22
N LEU A 8 14.62 -10.20 20.89
CA LEU A 8 14.44 -11.37 20.01
C LEU A 8 15.65 -12.33 20.06
N VAL A 9 16.87 -11.78 20.21
CA VAL A 9 18.10 -12.56 20.46
C VAL A 9 18.07 -13.20 21.85
N ALA A 10 17.68 -12.44 22.89
CA ALA A 10 17.58 -12.98 24.26
C ALA A 10 16.53 -14.09 24.42
N TYR A 11 15.48 -14.10 23.60
CA TYR A 11 14.49 -15.17 23.53
C TYR A 11 14.86 -16.31 22.57
N SER A 12 16.06 -16.29 22.00
CA SER A 12 16.53 -17.28 21.00
C SER A 12 15.61 -17.42 19.77
N ILE A 13 14.80 -16.40 19.47
CA ILE A 13 13.91 -16.36 18.30
C ILE A 13 14.75 -16.06 17.04
N ILE A 14 15.76 -15.19 17.18
CA ILE A 14 16.73 -14.90 16.13
C ILE A 14 18.16 -15.01 16.65
N THR A 15 19.06 -15.48 15.80
CA THR A 15 20.52 -15.49 16.05
C THR A 15 21.16 -14.35 15.24
N ARG A 16 21.92 -13.48 15.90
CA ARG A 16 22.66 -12.39 15.23
C ARG A 16 24.10 -12.83 14.95
N ILE A 17 24.52 -12.74 13.69
CA ILE A 17 25.91 -12.90 13.26
C ILE A 17 26.44 -11.49 12.93
N GLU A 18 27.43 -11.04 13.69
CA GLU A 18 28.11 -9.78 13.42
C GLU A 18 29.07 -9.97 12.24
N SER A 19 28.94 -9.12 11.21
CA SER A 19 29.80 -9.15 10.03
C SER A 19 30.75 -7.96 10.07
N MET A 20 32.05 -8.22 10.03
CA MET A 20 33.09 -7.19 9.88
C MET A 20 33.72 -7.31 8.49
N ARG A 21 33.93 -6.17 7.81
CA ARG A 21 34.56 -6.17 6.48
C ARG A 21 36.09 -6.33 6.62
N PRO A 22 36.71 -7.41 6.11
CA PRO A 22 38.11 -7.72 6.40
C PRO A 22 39.14 -6.73 5.85
N GLN A 23 38.79 -5.89 4.87
CA GLN A 23 39.76 -5.02 4.18
C GLN A 23 39.62 -3.50 4.43
N ARG A 24 38.61 -3.01 5.17
CA ARG A 24 38.40 -1.55 5.34
C ARG A 24 37.89 -1.07 6.71
N GLY A 25 37.96 -1.90 7.76
CA GLY A 25 37.69 -1.49 9.15
C GLY A 25 36.27 -0.97 9.47
N GLY A 26 35.38 -0.89 8.47
CA GLY A 26 34.01 -0.44 8.65
C GLY A 26 33.08 -1.58 9.09
N ASN A 27 32.15 -1.26 9.99
CA ASN A 27 31.09 -2.15 10.44
C ASN A 27 30.30 -2.69 9.23
N GLY A 28 30.24 -4.02 9.10
CA GLY A 28 29.40 -4.67 8.11
C GLY A 28 27.92 -4.70 8.53
N ALA A 29 27.07 -5.14 7.61
CA ALA A 29 25.66 -5.38 7.94
C ALA A 29 25.54 -6.66 8.79
N ASN A 30 24.87 -6.56 9.94
CA ASN A 30 24.58 -7.73 10.77
C ASN A 30 23.61 -8.66 10.05
N LEU A 31 23.91 -9.96 10.05
CA LEU A 31 23.00 -10.99 9.56
C LEU A 31 22.15 -11.49 10.74
N TYR A 32 20.87 -11.79 10.48
CA TYR A 32 19.95 -12.35 11.45
C TYR A 32 19.32 -13.62 10.88
N ILE A 33 19.50 -14.74 11.58
CA ILE A 33 18.89 -16.03 11.25
C ILE A 33 17.67 -16.21 12.16
N ILE A 34 16.52 -16.56 11.60
CA ILE A 34 15.34 -16.92 12.40
C ILE A 34 15.51 -18.39 12.81
N ASN A 35 15.50 -18.66 14.12
CA ASN A 35 15.68 -20.01 14.63
C ASN A 35 14.35 -20.79 14.51
N PRO A 36 14.38 -22.09 14.13
CA PRO A 36 13.17 -22.91 14.13
C PRO A 36 12.65 -23.06 15.55
N SER A 37 11.48 -22.49 15.84
CA SER A 37 10.85 -22.61 17.14
C SER A 37 10.34 -24.05 17.33
N VAL A 38 10.78 -24.70 18.41
CA VAL A 38 10.05 -25.85 18.94
C VAL A 38 8.62 -25.38 19.21
N THR A 39 7.63 -26.06 18.62
CA THR A 39 6.20 -25.77 18.74
C THR A 39 5.74 -25.97 20.18
N ARG A 40 5.96 -24.96 21.01
CA ARG A 40 5.45 -24.90 22.37
C ARG A 40 3.95 -24.63 22.29
N ASN A 41 3.16 -25.67 22.51
CA ASN A 41 1.70 -25.61 22.52
C ASN A 41 1.22 -24.51 23.47
N VAL A 42 0.81 -23.35 22.93
CA VAL A 42 0.33 -22.22 23.72
C VAL A 42 -1.11 -22.49 24.12
N SER A 43 -1.31 -22.97 25.35
CA SER A 43 -2.64 -23.15 25.94
C SER A 43 -3.39 -21.82 26.00
N ARG A 44 -4.67 -21.88 25.65
CA ARG A 44 -5.58 -20.74 25.49
C ARG A 44 -5.84 -20.01 26.82
N GLY A 45 -5.68 -18.68 26.77
CA GLY A 45 -6.13 -17.62 27.69
C GLY A 45 -6.58 -17.92 29.12
N LYS A 46 -6.04 -17.14 30.08
CA LYS A 46 -6.78 -16.76 31.30
C LYS A 46 -7.08 -15.27 31.28
N GLU A 47 -8.32 -14.94 31.70
CA GLU A 47 -8.85 -13.58 31.80
C GLU A 47 -8.10 -12.74 32.84
N VAL A 48 -8.08 -11.43 32.63
CA VAL A 48 -8.05 -10.43 33.72
C VAL A 48 -9.19 -9.45 33.45
N LYS A 49 -10.14 -9.36 34.38
CA LYS A 49 -11.26 -8.42 34.38
C LYS A 49 -10.99 -7.24 35.32
N ASN A 50 -11.86 -6.23 35.24
CA ASN A 50 -11.98 -5.05 36.12
C ASN A 50 -10.94 -3.94 35.76
N VAL A 51 -11.24 -2.63 35.80
CA VAL A 51 -12.34 -1.87 36.43
C VAL A 51 -12.80 -0.69 35.51
N GLU A 52 -14.02 -0.21 35.74
CA GLU A 52 -14.72 0.98 35.20
C GLU A 52 -14.08 2.34 35.69
N VAL A 53 -14.51 3.57 35.38
CA VAL A 53 -15.76 4.17 34.82
C VAL A 53 -15.39 5.53 34.10
N PRO A 54 -16.27 6.26 33.37
CA PRO A 54 -15.87 7.33 32.43
C PRO A 54 -16.00 8.78 32.98
N THR A 55 -15.51 9.77 32.22
CA THR A 55 -15.79 11.21 32.44
C THR A 55 -15.87 11.98 31.12
N ASP A 56 -16.87 12.86 31.00
CA ASP A 56 -17.07 13.82 29.90
C ASP A 56 -16.02 14.95 29.83
N SER A 57 -15.81 15.51 28.63
CA SER A 57 -16.00 16.95 28.34
C SER A 57 -15.50 17.34 26.93
N ALA A 58 -16.35 18.03 26.16
CA ALA A 58 -15.91 18.90 25.07
C ALA A 58 -15.54 20.29 25.63
N PRO A 59 -14.81 21.15 24.88
CA PRO A 59 -15.52 22.05 23.99
C PRO A 59 -14.82 22.34 22.63
N GLU A 60 -15.61 22.82 21.67
CA GLU A 60 -15.15 23.39 20.40
C GLU A 60 -14.63 24.82 20.56
N MET A 61 -13.69 25.25 19.71
CA MET A 61 -13.61 26.63 19.20
C MET A 61 -12.90 26.66 17.82
N PRO A 62 -13.13 27.70 17.00
CA PRO A 62 -12.81 27.68 15.56
C PRO A 62 -11.47 28.36 15.22
N ASP A 63 -10.85 27.94 14.11
CA ASP A 63 -9.70 28.64 13.50
C ASP A 63 -9.95 28.94 12.02
N GLU A 64 -9.56 30.16 11.62
CA GLU A 64 -9.77 30.78 10.30
C GLU A 64 -8.83 30.22 9.19
N PRO A 65 -9.12 30.47 7.89
CA PRO A 65 -8.54 29.70 6.80
C PRO A 65 -7.06 30.00 6.52
N LEU A 66 -6.23 28.96 6.58
CA LEU A 66 -4.81 29.04 6.23
C LEU A 66 -4.60 29.24 4.72
N SER A 67 -4.08 30.43 4.38
CA SER A 67 -3.63 30.83 3.04
C SER A 67 -2.52 29.93 2.50
N PHE A 68 -2.81 29.15 1.46
CA PHE A 68 -1.82 28.32 0.77
C PHE A 68 -0.87 29.18 -0.09
N LYS A 69 0.30 29.52 0.47
CA LYS A 69 1.48 29.94 -0.30
C LYS A 69 2.71 29.12 0.11
N ASN A 70 3.57 28.84 -0.89
CA ASN A 70 4.87 28.17 -0.79
C ASN A 70 4.88 26.64 -0.65
N ILE A 71 4.58 25.93 -1.75
CA ILE A 71 5.10 24.57 -1.96
C ILE A 71 6.58 24.68 -2.34
N ASN A 72 7.47 24.17 -1.48
CA ASN A 72 8.91 24.27 -1.66
C ASN A 72 9.42 23.10 -2.53
N ASN A 73 9.90 23.39 -3.74
CA ASN A 73 10.31 22.38 -4.73
C ASN A 73 11.67 21.73 -4.40
N LYS A 74 11.71 20.90 -3.35
CA LYS A 74 12.90 20.15 -2.92
C LYS A 74 12.58 18.69 -2.58
N GLU A 75 12.29 17.87 -3.60
CA GLU A 75 12.50 16.40 -3.62
C GLU A 75 12.07 15.79 -4.99
N PHE A 76 12.72 16.23 -6.08
CA PHE A 76 12.54 15.63 -7.42
C PHE A 76 13.89 15.38 -8.12
N LYS A 77 14.86 14.87 -7.36
CA LYS A 77 16.15 14.41 -7.88
C LYS A 77 16.51 13.04 -7.30
N GLU A 78 15.96 11.98 -7.89
CA GLU A 78 16.65 10.68 -7.88
C GLU A 78 16.43 9.92 -9.19
N SER A 79 17.57 9.68 -9.85
CA SER A 79 17.88 8.68 -10.89
C SER A 79 16.91 8.44 -12.07
N LEU A 80 17.38 8.92 -13.24
CA LEU A 80 17.44 8.10 -14.46
C LEU A 80 17.99 6.69 -14.13
N GLN A 81 17.33 5.62 -14.59
CA GLN A 81 18.01 4.47 -15.24
C GLN A 81 17.08 3.32 -15.71
N VAL A 82 17.46 2.77 -16.87
CA VAL A 82 17.22 1.41 -17.40
C VAL A 82 15.80 1.07 -17.88
N GLU A 83 15.65 1.12 -19.21
CA GLU A 83 14.72 0.27 -19.96
C GLU A 83 14.99 -1.21 -19.67
N GLY A 84 13.96 -2.02 -19.44
CA GLY A 84 14.12 -3.47 -19.16
C GLY A 84 13.29 -4.03 -18.01
N SER A 85 12.46 -3.22 -17.33
CA SER A 85 11.42 -3.76 -16.42
C SER A 85 10.19 -2.86 -16.31
N HIS A 86 9.24 -3.04 -17.23
CA HIS A 86 7.87 -2.47 -17.13
C HIS A 86 7.24 -2.76 -15.75
N LEU A 87 7.52 -3.95 -15.20
CA LEU A 87 7.13 -4.41 -13.86
C LEU A 87 7.51 -3.46 -12.70
N LYS A 88 8.68 -2.80 -12.74
CA LYS A 88 9.06 -1.82 -11.69
C LYS A 88 8.33 -0.49 -11.84
N ASN A 89 7.63 -0.28 -12.96
CA ASN A 89 7.00 0.99 -13.29
C ASN A 89 5.58 1.09 -12.72
N SER A 90 4.76 0.04 -12.75
CA SER A 90 3.34 0.09 -12.34
C SER A 90 3.12 0.74 -10.95
N TYR A 91 3.74 0.21 -9.91
CA TYR A 91 3.65 0.79 -8.55
C TYR A 91 4.21 2.22 -8.47
N ARG A 92 5.28 2.53 -9.22
CA ARG A 92 5.89 3.87 -9.24
C ARG A 92 4.98 4.89 -9.92
N GLU A 93 4.35 4.55 -11.03
CA GLU A 93 3.38 5.40 -11.74
C GLU A 93 2.13 5.63 -10.91
N PHE A 94 1.54 4.56 -10.36
CA PHE A 94 0.38 4.65 -9.48
C PHE A 94 0.66 5.57 -8.28
N LYS A 95 1.84 5.39 -7.65
CA LYS A 95 2.29 6.26 -6.54
C LYS A 95 2.54 7.70 -6.97
N LYS A 96 3.23 7.91 -8.09
CA LYS A 96 3.52 9.24 -8.64
C LYS A 96 2.22 10.00 -8.92
N LEU A 97 1.25 9.35 -9.57
CA LEU A 97 -0.04 9.96 -9.92
C LEU A 97 -0.84 10.33 -8.68
N VAL A 98 -0.92 9.45 -7.66
CA VAL A 98 -1.61 9.79 -6.39
C VAL A 98 -0.91 10.96 -5.68
N PHE A 99 0.42 10.95 -5.60
CA PHE A 99 1.20 11.97 -4.88
C PHE A 99 1.17 13.35 -5.57
N CYS A 100 0.82 13.44 -6.85
CA CYS A 100 0.57 14.72 -7.54
C CYS A 100 -0.67 15.46 -6.99
N PHE A 101 -1.61 14.76 -6.34
CA PHE A 101 -2.83 15.36 -5.79
C PHE A 101 -2.86 15.29 -4.26
N ILE A 102 -2.48 14.16 -3.67
CA ILE A 102 -2.54 13.90 -2.23
C ILE A 102 -1.21 13.27 -1.80
N PRO A 103 -0.25 14.06 -1.25
CA PRO A 103 1.08 13.57 -0.86
C PRO A 103 1.08 12.78 0.46
N GLU A 104 -0.02 12.09 0.78
CA GLU A 104 -0.22 11.37 2.04
C GLU A 104 0.03 9.86 1.86
N LYS A 105 1.00 9.32 2.60
CA LYS A 105 1.42 7.91 2.48
C LYS A 105 0.31 6.92 2.86
N HIS A 106 -0.45 7.19 3.93
CA HIS A 106 -1.51 6.28 4.38
C HIS A 106 -2.69 6.23 3.39
N PHE A 107 -3.12 7.38 2.86
CA PHE A 107 -4.09 7.46 1.77
C PHE A 107 -3.68 6.60 0.56
N PHE A 108 -2.45 6.75 0.05
CA PHE A 108 -1.94 5.93 -1.04
C PHE A 108 -1.95 4.43 -0.72
N TYR A 109 -1.50 4.02 0.47
CA TYR A 109 -1.51 2.61 0.85
C TYR A 109 -2.94 2.03 0.95
N ARG A 110 -3.93 2.83 1.36
CA ARG A 110 -5.34 2.43 1.37
C ARG A 110 -5.86 2.20 -0.06
N LEU A 111 -5.59 3.13 -0.98
CA LEU A 111 -5.94 2.98 -2.40
C LEU A 111 -5.27 1.75 -3.02
N TYR A 112 -3.94 1.64 -2.92
CA TYR A 112 -3.18 0.58 -3.57
C TYR A 112 -3.52 -0.81 -3.01
N ARG A 113 -3.78 -0.93 -1.69
CA ARG A 113 -4.26 -2.18 -1.09
C ARG A 113 -5.66 -2.53 -1.57
N SER A 114 -6.57 -1.56 -1.70
CA SER A 114 -7.93 -1.79 -2.22
C SER A 114 -7.88 -2.29 -3.67
N TYR A 115 -7.06 -1.65 -4.52
CA TYR A 115 -6.79 -2.07 -5.89
C TYR A 115 -6.23 -3.50 -5.96
N LYS A 116 -5.08 -3.76 -5.32
CA LYS A 116 -4.45 -5.09 -5.35
C LYS A 116 -5.34 -6.20 -4.77
N ALA A 117 -6.21 -5.89 -3.80
CA ALA A 117 -7.17 -6.86 -3.27
C ALA A 117 -8.22 -7.30 -4.31
N GLN A 118 -8.68 -6.38 -5.18
CA GLN A 118 -9.65 -6.70 -6.23
C GLN A 118 -9.00 -7.45 -7.40
N ILE A 119 -7.83 -7.02 -7.86
CA ILE A 119 -7.20 -7.62 -9.04
C ILE A 119 -6.48 -8.95 -8.76
N LYS A 120 -6.23 -9.32 -7.49
CA LYS A 120 -5.41 -10.51 -7.15
C LYS A 120 -5.88 -11.81 -7.78
N SER A 121 -7.19 -12.03 -7.90
CA SER A 121 -7.74 -13.24 -8.57
C SER A 121 -7.68 -13.17 -10.10
N LEU A 122 -7.47 -11.98 -10.65
CA LEU A 122 -7.46 -11.70 -12.09
C LEU A 122 -6.04 -11.71 -12.68
N GLU A 123 -5.01 -11.63 -11.83
CA GLU A 123 -3.58 -11.76 -12.20
C GLU A 123 -3.24 -13.09 -12.89
N THR A 124 -4.13 -14.10 -12.84
CA THR A 124 -3.99 -15.38 -13.57
C THR A 124 -4.72 -15.43 -14.91
N ILE A 125 -5.54 -14.42 -15.23
CA ILE A 125 -6.44 -14.38 -16.41
C ILE A 125 -6.05 -13.23 -17.35
N TYR A 126 -5.77 -12.06 -16.79
CA TYR A 126 -5.45 -10.84 -17.53
C TYR A 126 -3.97 -10.48 -17.40
N ALA A 127 -3.42 -9.85 -18.43
CA ALA A 127 -2.06 -9.32 -18.37
C ALA A 127 -1.95 -8.22 -17.30
N GLU A 128 -0.79 -8.14 -16.64
CA GLU A 128 -0.53 -7.12 -15.61
C GLU A 128 -0.68 -5.69 -16.15
N GLU A 129 -0.36 -5.47 -17.43
CA GLU A 129 -0.49 -4.18 -18.11
C GLU A 129 -1.95 -3.72 -18.21
N THR A 130 -2.86 -4.62 -18.59
CA THR A 130 -4.31 -4.36 -18.64
C THR A 130 -4.86 -4.03 -17.26
N LEU A 131 -4.46 -4.79 -16.23
CA LEU A 131 -4.88 -4.55 -14.84
C LEU A 131 -4.32 -3.21 -14.31
N HIS A 132 -3.06 -2.90 -14.63
CA HIS A 132 -2.44 -1.61 -14.30
C HIS A 132 -3.16 -0.44 -14.95
N GLU A 133 -3.53 -0.56 -16.23
CA GLU A 133 -4.31 0.48 -16.91
C GLU A 133 -5.67 0.69 -16.24
N VAL A 134 -6.40 -0.36 -15.86
CA VAL A 134 -7.63 -0.25 -15.07
C VAL A 134 -7.39 0.56 -13.78
N GLY A 135 -6.30 0.29 -13.07
CA GLY A 135 -5.88 1.05 -11.89
C GLY A 135 -5.67 2.54 -12.19
N ILE A 136 -4.96 2.87 -13.28
CA ILE A 136 -4.69 4.24 -13.70
C ILE A 136 -5.96 4.97 -14.18
N GLN A 137 -6.83 4.30 -14.96
CA GLN A 137 -8.12 4.86 -15.39
C GLN A 137 -9.02 5.14 -14.17
N ALA A 138 -9.09 4.22 -13.20
CA ALA A 138 -9.87 4.41 -11.98
C ALA A 138 -9.35 5.57 -11.10
N LEU A 139 -8.02 5.77 -11.00
CA LEU A 139 -7.45 6.94 -10.33
C LEU A 139 -7.82 8.25 -11.04
N LYS A 140 -7.68 8.31 -12.37
CA LYS A 140 -8.07 9.47 -13.18
C LYS A 140 -9.54 9.82 -12.94
N ALA A 141 -10.43 8.83 -12.97
CA ALA A 141 -11.85 9.00 -12.69
C ALA A 141 -12.15 9.47 -11.26
N MET A 142 -11.46 8.92 -10.24
CA MET A 142 -11.59 9.38 -8.84
C MET A 142 -11.19 10.85 -8.70
N PHE A 143 -9.99 11.24 -9.15
CA PHE A 143 -9.53 12.62 -9.03
C PHE A 143 -10.37 13.60 -9.87
N SER A 144 -10.88 13.16 -11.02
CA SER A 144 -11.81 13.97 -11.83
C SER A 144 -13.15 14.18 -11.10
N ALA A 145 -13.68 13.14 -10.43
CA ALA A 145 -14.87 13.27 -9.60
C ALA A 145 -14.65 14.19 -8.39
N MET A 146 -13.53 14.05 -7.69
CA MET A 146 -13.14 14.92 -6.56
C MET A 146 -12.97 16.39 -6.95
N LYS A 147 -12.62 16.68 -8.22
CA LYS A 147 -12.55 18.04 -8.75
C LYS A 147 -13.93 18.66 -8.99
N MET A 148 -14.93 17.84 -9.34
CA MET A 148 -16.26 18.31 -9.75
C MET A 148 -17.29 18.33 -8.62
N LYS A 149 -17.09 17.54 -7.56
CA LYS A 149 -17.99 17.41 -6.42
C LYS A 149 -17.23 16.99 -5.18
N ASP A 150 -17.78 17.27 -4.00
CA ASP A 150 -17.27 16.67 -2.77
C ASP A 150 -17.48 15.14 -2.79
N VAL A 151 -16.44 14.40 -2.41
CA VAL A 151 -16.42 12.93 -2.38
C VAL A 151 -15.98 12.50 -0.99
N HIS A 152 -16.97 12.34 -0.12
CA HIS A 152 -16.77 11.99 1.30
C HIS A 152 -15.87 10.75 1.55
N ASN A 153 -15.87 9.77 0.63
CA ASN A 153 -14.98 8.61 0.71
C ASN A 153 -14.28 8.34 -0.64
N PRO A 154 -13.11 8.98 -0.90
CA PRO A 154 -12.39 8.82 -2.16
C PRO A 154 -11.92 7.38 -2.41
N VAL A 155 -11.47 6.68 -1.35
CA VAL A 155 -10.99 5.29 -1.46
C VAL A 155 -12.15 4.35 -1.82
N GLY A 156 -13.33 4.55 -1.25
CA GLY A 156 -14.55 3.82 -1.60
C GLY A 156 -15.02 4.12 -3.03
N TYR A 157 -14.94 5.40 -3.45
CA TYR A 157 -15.26 5.80 -4.82
C TYR A 157 -14.33 5.11 -5.84
N PHE A 158 -13.01 5.20 -5.62
CA PHE A 158 -12.02 4.49 -6.42
C PHE A 158 -12.26 2.98 -6.44
N SER A 159 -12.50 2.37 -5.28
CA SER A 159 -12.81 0.94 -5.16
C SER A 159 -14.03 0.53 -6.00
N ARG A 160 -15.04 1.40 -6.13
CA ARG A 160 -16.21 1.17 -6.99
C ARG A 160 -15.86 1.29 -8.47
N VAL A 161 -15.03 2.26 -8.87
CA VAL A 161 -14.62 2.42 -10.27
C VAL A 161 -13.71 1.28 -10.73
N VAL A 162 -12.77 0.81 -9.90
CA VAL A 162 -11.96 -0.38 -10.21
C VAL A 162 -12.86 -1.59 -10.44
N LYS A 163 -13.84 -1.83 -9.55
CA LYS A 163 -14.78 -2.93 -9.72
C LYS A 163 -15.55 -2.81 -11.04
N GLN A 164 -16.13 -1.64 -11.32
CA GLN A 164 -16.86 -1.41 -12.57
C GLN A 164 -15.96 -1.72 -13.79
N LYS A 165 -14.72 -1.22 -13.81
CA LYS A 165 -13.79 -1.46 -14.92
C LYS A 165 -13.34 -2.92 -15.07
N VAL A 166 -13.32 -3.67 -13.97
CA VAL A 166 -13.10 -5.13 -13.97
C VAL A 166 -14.33 -5.87 -14.49
N ASP A 167 -15.54 -5.44 -14.08
CA ASP A 167 -16.80 -5.99 -14.58
C ASP A 167 -16.93 -5.71 -16.10
N ASP A 168 -16.55 -4.51 -16.58
CA ASP A 168 -16.49 -4.13 -18.00
C ASP A 168 -15.59 -5.09 -18.81
N LEU A 169 -14.34 -5.33 -18.37
CA LEU A 169 -13.40 -6.29 -19.00
C LEU A 169 -13.96 -7.72 -19.07
N TYR A 170 -14.73 -8.13 -18.05
CA TYR A 170 -15.37 -9.44 -18.05
C TYR A 170 -16.48 -9.54 -19.10
N PHE A 171 -17.31 -8.49 -19.26
CA PHE A 171 -18.33 -8.45 -20.31
C PHE A 171 -17.72 -8.40 -21.71
N GLU A 172 -16.68 -7.60 -21.94
CA GLU A 172 -15.93 -7.58 -23.19
C GLU A 172 -15.45 -9.01 -23.54
N ARG A 173 -14.85 -9.71 -22.58
CA ARG A 173 -14.36 -11.08 -22.78
C ARG A 173 -15.47 -12.12 -23.02
N LEU A 174 -16.68 -11.90 -22.51
CA LEU A 174 -17.84 -12.75 -22.82
C LEU A 174 -18.33 -12.54 -24.25
N MET A 175 -18.40 -11.29 -24.73
CA MET A 175 -18.84 -11.00 -26.11
C MET A 175 -17.86 -11.56 -27.14
N GLU A 176 -16.55 -11.41 -26.91
CA GLU A 176 -15.50 -12.02 -27.76
C GLU A 176 -15.69 -13.55 -27.91
N LEU A 177 -16.11 -14.23 -26.84
CA LEU A 177 -16.38 -15.67 -26.87
C LEU A 177 -17.67 -16.00 -27.62
N GLU A 178 -18.72 -15.21 -27.48
CA GLU A 178 -19.99 -15.40 -28.19
C GLU A 178 -19.84 -15.19 -29.70
N GLU A 179 -19.15 -14.13 -30.13
CA GLU A 179 -18.80 -13.87 -31.54
C GLU A 179 -17.92 -14.99 -32.12
N SER A 180 -16.99 -15.55 -31.34
CA SER A 180 -16.15 -16.68 -31.80
C SER A 180 -16.93 -17.99 -32.01
N VAL A 181 -18.15 -18.09 -31.48
CA VAL A 181 -19.04 -19.27 -31.59
C VAL A 181 -20.10 -19.08 -32.68
N ASN A 182 -20.51 -17.84 -32.98
CA ASN A 182 -21.43 -17.49 -34.07
C ASN A 182 -20.79 -16.44 -35.01
N PRO A 183 -19.92 -16.87 -35.96
CA PRO A 183 -19.26 -16.00 -36.95
C PRO A 183 -20.17 -15.54 -38.10
#